data_AF-A0A5D0ND83-F1
#
_entry.id   AF-A0A5D0ND83-F1
#
_cell.length_a   1.000
_cell.length_b   1.000
_cell.length_c   1.000
_cell.angle_alpha   90.00
_cell.angle_beta   90.00
_cell.angle_gamma   90.00
#
_symmetry.space_group_name_H-M   'P 1'
#
loop_
_entity.id
_entity.type
_entity.pdbx_description
1 polymer ?
#
loop_
_entity_poly.entity_id
_entity_poly.type
_entity_poly.pdbx_seq_one_letter_code
_entity_poly.pdbx_strand_id
1 'polypeptide(L)'
;MHSGRDLMQPQYKIATVLLAGVVGAGVTAPVALASPPPAPSGLAAGPVGGAVDAYAKGRVISRHRLAIRAKPTTHSAVLGHLRPGQVVDIKCWTRGQKVGNTRTWYRLGISTPEWVSGRYIKIIKGHVPHC
;
A
#
# COMPACT_ATOMS: atom_id res chain seq x y z
N MET A 1 16.35 4.16 -40.16
CA MET A 1 16.70 5.15 -39.12
C MET A 1 16.02 4.71 -37.84
N HIS A 2 16.81 4.13 -36.93
CA HIS A 2 16.39 3.64 -35.63
C HIS A 2 16.13 4.83 -34.70
N SER A 3 14.99 4.84 -34.00
CA SER A 3 14.86 5.65 -32.77
C SER A 3 14.19 4.77 -31.72
N GLY A 4 15.06 4.19 -30.88
CA GLY A 4 14.70 3.33 -29.76
C GLY A 4 13.82 4.07 -28.78
N ARG A 5 12.85 3.35 -28.23
CA ARG A 5 12.02 3.80 -27.12
C ARG A 5 12.63 3.19 -25.88
N ASP A 6 13.42 3.99 -25.20
CA ASP A 6 14.10 3.68 -23.95
C ASP A 6 13.16 3.00 -22.95
N LEU A 7 13.60 1.81 -22.55
CA LEU A 7 13.03 0.99 -21.50
C LEU A 7 13.31 1.67 -20.16
N MET A 8 12.28 2.33 -19.60
CA MET A 8 12.31 2.86 -18.24
C MET A 8 12.29 1.68 -17.25
N GLN A 9 13.46 1.19 -16.85
CA GLN A 9 13.63 0.24 -15.75
C GLN A 9 13.59 0.98 -14.40
N PRO A 10 12.72 0.58 -13.44
CA PRO A 10 12.76 1.13 -12.09
C PRO A 10 13.96 0.54 -11.32
N GLN A 11 14.93 1.40 -10.99
CA GLN A 11 16.11 1.03 -10.20
C GLN A 11 15.73 0.73 -8.75
N TYR A 12 15.72 -0.54 -8.38
CA TYR A 12 15.72 -1.03 -7.01
C TYR A 12 17.17 -0.98 -6.49
N LYS A 13 17.50 0.02 -5.67
CA LYS A 13 18.79 0.07 -4.98
C LYS A 13 18.68 -0.76 -3.70
N ILE A 14 19.12 -2.01 -3.76
CA ILE A 14 19.30 -2.88 -2.59
C ILE A 14 20.65 -2.52 -1.97
N ALA A 15 20.65 -1.94 -0.78
CA ALA A 15 21.87 -1.63 -0.04
C ALA A 15 22.09 -2.71 1.04
N THR A 16 22.92 -3.68 0.72
CA THR A 16 23.50 -4.65 1.66
C THR A 16 24.58 -3.95 2.46
N VAL A 17 24.46 -3.95 3.79
CA VAL A 17 25.56 -3.55 4.70
C VAL A 17 26.01 -4.79 5.46
N LEU A 18 27.17 -5.31 5.09
CA LEU A 18 27.96 -6.27 5.86
C LEU A 18 29.09 -5.49 6.53
N LEU A 19 29.19 -5.57 7.85
CA LEU A 19 30.39 -5.17 8.58
C LEU A 19 30.79 -6.27 9.57
N ALA A 20 31.92 -6.91 9.25
CA ALA A 20 32.80 -7.64 10.16
C ALA A 20 33.17 -6.72 11.34
N GLY A 21 33.35 -7.17 12.58
CA GLY A 21 34.16 -8.28 13.08
C GLY A 21 35.29 -7.68 13.93
N VAL A 22 35.40 -8.05 15.21
CA VAL A 22 36.61 -7.86 16.04
C VAL A 22 36.61 -8.85 17.19
N VAL A 23 37.72 -9.60 17.30
CA VAL A 23 38.06 -10.54 18.37
C VAL A 23 38.79 -9.78 19.48
N GLY A 24 38.48 -10.06 20.75
CA GLY A 24 39.20 -9.53 21.91
C GLY A 24 39.16 -10.49 23.10
N ALA A 25 40.33 -10.74 23.70
CA ALA A 25 40.61 -11.80 24.67
C ALA A 25 40.47 -11.36 26.14
N GLY A 26 39.99 -12.29 26.98
CA GLY A 26 40.37 -12.61 28.37
C GLY A 26 40.40 -11.53 29.47
N VAL A 27 39.68 -11.78 30.58
CA VAL A 27 40.16 -11.69 31.99
C VAL A 27 39.17 -12.42 32.93
N THR A 28 39.70 -13.17 33.90
CA THR A 28 38.96 -13.83 34.99
C THR A 28 38.80 -12.91 36.20
N ALA A 29 37.59 -12.81 36.77
CA ALA A 29 37.32 -12.15 38.06
C ALA A 29 36.03 -12.72 38.71
N PRO A 30 35.86 -12.61 40.05
CA PRO A 30 35.20 -13.61 40.91
C PRO A 30 33.66 -13.54 40.94
N VAL A 31 33.04 -14.68 41.28
CA VAL A 31 31.61 -14.81 41.62
C VAL A 31 31.32 -14.08 42.94
N ALA A 32 30.78 -12.86 42.84
CA ALA A 32 30.08 -12.22 43.93
C ALA A 32 28.62 -12.72 43.94
N LEU A 33 28.17 -13.25 45.08
CA LEU A 33 26.76 -13.53 45.37
C LEU A 33 26.03 -12.18 45.51
N ALA A 34 25.58 -11.63 44.38
CA ALA A 34 24.69 -10.47 44.35
C ALA A 34 23.24 -10.96 44.25
N SER A 35 22.41 -10.48 45.17
CA SER A 35 20.96 -10.72 45.25
C SER A 35 20.28 -10.62 43.87
N PRO A 36 19.30 -11.49 43.56
CA PRO A 36 18.57 -11.37 42.30
C PRO A 36 17.93 -9.98 42.22
N PRO A 37 18.11 -9.23 41.12
CA PRO A 37 17.40 -7.99 40.91
C PRO A 37 15.89 -8.26 40.90
N PRO A 38 15.05 -7.31 41.34
CA PRO A 38 13.61 -7.42 41.12
C PRO A 38 13.38 -7.60 39.62
N ALA A 39 12.62 -8.65 39.26
CA ALA A 39 12.21 -8.91 37.90
C ALA A 39 11.71 -7.60 37.27
N PRO A 40 12.12 -7.25 36.05
CA PRO A 40 11.37 -6.24 35.32
C PRO A 40 9.96 -6.82 35.20
N SER A 41 8.99 -6.19 35.87
CA SER A 41 7.60 -6.25 35.47
C SER A 41 7.58 -5.72 34.04
N GLY A 42 7.87 -6.61 33.10
CA GLY A 42 7.74 -6.36 31.70
C GLY A 42 6.29 -5.99 31.52
N LEU A 43 6.03 -4.70 31.30
CA LEU A 43 4.94 -4.31 30.46
C LEU A 43 5.12 -5.16 29.21
N ALA A 44 4.30 -6.19 29.09
CA ALA A 44 3.98 -6.79 27.82
C ALA A 44 3.41 -5.63 27.00
N ALA A 45 4.30 -4.89 26.33
CA ALA A 45 3.98 -4.26 25.09
C ALA A 45 3.64 -5.43 24.15
N GLY A 46 2.40 -5.93 24.27
CA GLY A 46 1.78 -6.66 23.20
C GLY A 46 1.99 -5.85 21.93
N PRO A 47 2.12 -6.50 20.76
CA PRO A 47 2.42 -5.78 19.54
C PRO A 47 1.37 -4.68 19.37
N VAL A 48 1.74 -3.43 19.60
CA VAL A 48 1.06 -2.26 19.02
C VAL A 48 1.41 -2.24 17.54
N GLY A 49 1.10 -3.34 16.86
CA GLY A 49 0.79 -3.34 15.46
C GLY A 49 -0.55 -2.65 15.35
N GLY A 50 -0.54 -1.32 15.43
CA GLY A 50 -1.58 -0.53 14.79
C GLY A 50 -1.62 -1.06 13.35
N ALA A 51 -2.67 -1.80 13.04
CA ALA A 51 -2.86 -2.33 11.70
C ALA A 51 -2.77 -1.11 10.79
N VAL A 52 -1.71 -1.01 10.00
CA VAL A 52 -1.69 -0.08 8.88
C VAL A 52 -2.96 -0.42 8.11
N ASP A 53 -3.94 0.49 8.12
CA ASP A 53 -5.27 0.19 7.59
C ASP A 53 -5.08 -0.32 6.17
N ALA A 54 -5.27 -1.63 5.99
CA ALA A 54 -5.07 -2.24 4.71
C ALA A 54 -6.11 -1.64 3.79
N TYR A 55 -5.67 -1.10 2.66
CA TYR A 55 -6.58 -0.54 1.67
C TYR A 55 -7.69 -1.56 1.34
N ALA A 56 -8.91 -1.04 1.21
CA ALA A 56 -10.02 -1.85 0.76
C ALA A 56 -9.73 -2.41 -0.64
N LYS A 57 -10.20 -3.62 -0.92
CA LYS A 57 -10.00 -4.27 -2.21
C LYS A 57 -11.28 -4.18 -3.04
N GLY A 58 -11.15 -3.71 -4.27
CA GLY A 58 -12.23 -3.69 -5.26
C GLY A 58 -11.91 -4.55 -6.47
N ARG A 59 -12.92 -5.25 -6.98
CA ARG A 59 -12.84 -6.02 -8.22
C ARG A 59 -13.57 -5.31 -9.35
N VAL A 60 -12.96 -5.24 -10.53
CA VAL A 60 -13.59 -4.71 -11.74
C VAL A 60 -14.66 -5.67 -12.25
N ILE A 61 -15.92 -5.21 -12.27
CA ILE A 61 -17.08 -6.00 -12.73
C ILE A 61 -17.57 -5.59 -14.13
N SER A 62 -16.89 -4.63 -14.78
CA SER A 62 -17.18 -4.24 -16.16
C SER A 62 -16.83 -5.37 -17.14
N ARG A 63 -17.65 -5.53 -18.19
CA ARG A 63 -17.39 -6.45 -19.32
C ARG A 63 -16.21 -5.98 -20.18
N HIS A 64 -15.99 -4.67 -20.26
CA HIS A 64 -14.89 -4.04 -21.00
C HIS A 64 -13.88 -3.39 -20.06
N ARG A 65 -12.76 -2.94 -20.63
CA ARG A 65 -11.73 -2.20 -19.89
C ARG A 65 -12.33 -0.97 -19.21
N LEU A 66 -12.00 -0.78 -17.92
CA LEU A 66 -12.48 0.34 -17.12
C LEU A 66 -11.45 1.47 -17.16
N ALA A 67 -11.84 2.64 -17.64
CA ALA A 67 -10.95 3.80 -17.69
C ALA A 67 -10.61 4.33 -16.29
N ILE A 68 -9.31 4.55 -16.08
CA ILE A 68 -8.76 5.30 -14.94
C ILE A 68 -8.71 6.76 -15.35
N ARG A 69 -9.19 7.66 -14.50
CA ARG A 69 -9.41 9.06 -14.81
C ARG A 69 -8.71 10.00 -13.84
N ALA A 70 -8.30 11.16 -14.32
CA ALA A 70 -7.59 12.15 -13.50
C ALA A 70 -8.49 12.84 -12.46
N LYS A 71 -9.80 12.90 -12.69
CA LYS A 71 -10.81 13.48 -11.78
C LYS A 71 -12.05 12.57 -11.73
N PRO A 72 -12.93 12.70 -10.71
CA PRO A 72 -14.16 11.91 -10.59
C PRO A 72 -15.27 12.36 -11.57
N THR A 73 -14.93 12.41 -12.85
CA THR A 73 -15.79 12.81 -13.97
C THR A 73 -15.32 12.13 -15.25
N THR A 74 -16.27 11.77 -16.12
CA THR A 74 -16.01 11.20 -17.44
C THR A 74 -15.46 12.21 -18.46
N HIS A 75 -15.41 13.49 -18.12
CA HIS A 75 -14.82 14.54 -18.97
C HIS A 75 -13.31 14.73 -18.73
N SER A 76 -12.77 14.13 -17.66
CA SER A 76 -11.33 14.22 -17.38
C SER A 76 -10.51 13.24 -18.21
N ALA A 77 -9.22 13.58 -18.37
CA ALA A 77 -8.26 12.75 -19.10
C ALA A 77 -8.24 11.31 -18.57
N VAL A 78 -8.09 10.37 -19.51
CA VAL A 78 -7.90 8.95 -19.21
C VAL A 78 -6.41 8.72 -18.96
N LEU A 79 -6.07 8.29 -17.76
CA LEU A 79 -4.69 8.00 -17.33
C LEU A 79 -4.27 6.56 -17.64
N GLY A 80 -5.25 5.67 -17.83
CA GLY A 80 -5.00 4.26 -18.04
C GLY A 80 -6.28 3.44 -18.02
N HIS A 81 -6.13 2.11 -17.96
CA HIS A 81 -7.26 1.20 -17.98
C HIS A 81 -7.04 0.00 -17.05
N LEU A 82 -8.09 -0.41 -16.35
CA LEU A 82 -8.16 -1.67 -15.62
C LEU A 82 -8.83 -2.75 -16.48
N ARG A 83 -8.37 -4.00 -16.34
CA ARG A 83 -8.94 -5.15 -17.04
C ARG A 83 -10.19 -5.68 -16.31
N PRO A 84 -11.14 -6.30 -17.02
CA PRO A 84 -12.22 -7.06 -16.39
C PRO A 84 -11.68 -8.06 -15.35
N GLY A 85 -12.30 -8.12 -14.17
CA GLY A 85 -11.91 -9.02 -13.09
C GLY A 85 -10.67 -8.61 -12.29
N GLN A 86 -9.92 -7.58 -12.71
CA GLN A 86 -8.74 -7.09 -11.99
C GLN A 86 -9.13 -6.63 -10.58
N VAL A 87 -8.29 -6.96 -9.60
CA VAL A 87 -8.43 -6.49 -8.21
C VAL A 87 -7.49 -5.32 -7.97
N VAL A 88 -7.99 -4.26 -7.35
CA VAL A 88 -7.26 -3.03 -7.08
C VAL A 88 -7.42 -2.59 -5.63
N ASP A 89 -6.43 -1.86 -5.14
CA ASP A 89 -6.48 -1.16 -3.86
C ASP A 89 -7.26 0.15 -3.98
N ILE A 90 -8.18 0.34 -3.05
CA ILE A 90 -9.05 1.50 -2.97
C ILE A 90 -8.72 2.26 -1.69
N LYS A 91 -8.34 3.52 -1.89
CA LYS A 91 -7.96 4.43 -0.82
C LYS A 91 -9.16 5.05 -0.16
N CYS A 92 -10.05 5.64 -0.95
CA CYS A 92 -11.23 6.34 -0.46
C CYS A 92 -12.25 6.52 -1.58
N TRP A 93 -13.45 6.99 -1.24
CA TRP A 93 -14.51 7.32 -2.19
C TRP A 93 -14.91 8.78 -2.10
N THR A 94 -15.38 9.35 -3.20
CA THR A 94 -15.98 10.69 -3.21
C THR A 94 -17.20 10.75 -4.11
N ARG A 95 -17.96 11.84 -4.04
CA ARG A 95 -19.04 12.14 -4.98
C ARG A 95 -18.49 12.83 -6.22
N GLY A 96 -18.92 12.37 -7.39
CA GLY A 96 -18.54 12.95 -8.67
C GLY A 96 -19.68 12.93 -9.69
N GLN A 97 -19.32 12.94 -10.97
CA GLN A 97 -20.27 12.84 -12.06
C GLN A 97 -21.08 11.55 -11.94
N LYS A 98 -22.40 11.63 -12.20
CA LYS A 98 -23.27 10.46 -12.21
C LYS A 98 -22.92 9.57 -13.40
N VAL A 99 -22.66 8.29 -13.14
CA VAL A 99 -22.43 7.26 -14.15
C VAL A 99 -23.42 6.13 -13.89
N GLY A 100 -24.38 5.96 -14.80
CA GLY A 100 -25.52 5.07 -14.60
C GLY A 100 -26.33 5.44 -13.34
N ASN A 101 -26.39 4.53 -12.37
CA ASN A 101 -27.17 4.67 -11.14
C ASN A 101 -26.37 5.17 -9.92
N THR A 102 -25.08 5.53 -10.06
CA THR A 102 -24.26 5.98 -8.93
C THR A 102 -23.48 7.26 -9.23
N ARG A 103 -23.19 8.03 -8.18
CA ARG A 103 -22.28 9.18 -8.18
C ARG A 103 -20.97 8.88 -7.44
N THR A 104 -20.79 7.66 -6.96
CA THR A 104 -19.59 7.25 -6.22
C THR A 104 -18.44 7.05 -7.18
N TRP A 105 -17.29 7.63 -6.84
CA TRP A 105 -16.02 7.42 -7.49
C TRP A 105 -14.99 6.95 -6.46
N TYR A 106 -14.17 5.98 -6.84
CA TYR A 106 -13.12 5.44 -6.00
C TYR A 106 -11.76 5.97 -6.43
N ARG A 107 -10.96 6.41 -5.45
CA ARG A 107 -9.55 6.75 -5.65
C ARG A 107 -8.70 5.50 -5.42
N LEU A 108 -7.82 5.19 -6.36
CA LEU A 108 -6.89 4.07 -6.24
C LEU A 108 -5.74 4.43 -5.29
N GLY A 109 -5.14 3.41 -4.66
CA GLY A 109 -4.09 3.56 -3.63
C GLY A 109 -2.70 4.00 -4.12
N ILE A 110 -2.55 4.51 -5.35
CA ILE A 110 -1.26 4.84 -5.97
C ILE A 110 -0.96 6.34 -5.78
N SER A 111 0.31 6.74 -5.91
CA SER A 111 0.83 8.09 -5.64
C SER A 111 0.17 9.22 -6.44
N THR A 112 -0.51 8.91 -7.55
CA THR A 112 -1.29 9.89 -8.34
C THR A 112 -2.79 9.72 -8.11
N PRO A 113 -3.59 10.80 -8.13
CA PRO A 113 -5.04 10.71 -7.99
C PRO A 113 -5.68 10.04 -9.21
N GLU A 114 -5.78 8.72 -9.14
CA GLU A 114 -6.40 7.87 -10.14
C GLU A 114 -7.82 7.51 -9.70
N TRP A 115 -8.80 7.92 -10.49
CA TRP A 115 -10.23 7.76 -10.19
C TRP A 115 -10.89 6.74 -11.11
N VAL A 116 -11.73 5.90 -10.54
CA VAL A 116 -12.60 4.97 -11.28
C VAL A 116 -14.05 5.11 -10.83
N SER A 117 -15.00 4.95 -11.75
CA SER A 117 -16.41 5.01 -11.39
C SER A 117 -16.81 3.80 -10.56
N GLY A 118 -17.47 4.05 -9.42
CA GLY A 118 -17.99 3.02 -8.53
C GLY A 118 -19.04 2.12 -9.18
N ARG A 119 -19.63 2.52 -10.32
CA ARG A 119 -20.55 1.67 -11.09
C ARG A 119 -19.91 0.33 -11.50
N TYR A 120 -18.60 0.32 -11.70
CA TYR A 120 -17.87 -0.80 -12.30
C TYR A 120 -16.93 -1.50 -11.34
N ILE A 121 -17.04 -1.20 -10.04
CA ILE A 121 -16.22 -1.79 -8.98
C ILE A 121 -17.12 -2.45 -7.96
N LYS A 122 -16.83 -3.70 -7.61
CA LYS A 122 -17.41 -4.40 -6.46
C LYS A 122 -16.38 -4.41 -5.33
N ILE A 123 -16.70 -3.83 -4.19
CA ILE A 123 -15.88 -3.97 -2.99
C ILE A 123 -15.96 -5.43 -2.52
N ILE A 124 -14.80 -6.07 -2.36
CA ILE A 124 -14.68 -7.48 -1.97
C ILE A 124 -14.02 -7.67 -0.60
N LYS A 125 -13.32 -6.65 -0.08
CA LYS A 125 -12.72 -6.66 1.25
C LYS A 125 -12.53 -5.24 1.79
N GLY A 126 -12.73 -5.05 3.09
CA GLY A 126 -12.44 -3.80 3.80
C GLY A 126 -13.53 -2.74 3.67
N HIS A 127 -13.38 -1.68 4.46
CA HIS A 127 -14.24 -0.49 4.43
C HIS A 127 -13.55 0.61 3.61
N VAL A 128 -14.30 1.30 2.75
CA VAL A 128 -13.79 2.42 1.97
C VAL A 128 -14.18 3.73 2.68
N PRO A 129 -13.24 4.50 3.26
CA PRO A 129 -13.55 5.79 3.86
C PRO A 129 -13.87 6.85 2.79
N HIS A 130 -14.48 7.95 3.19
CA HIS A 130 -14.67 9.11 2.32
C HIS A 130 -13.33 9.84 2.09
N CYS A 131 -13.12 10.37 0.88
CA CYS A 131 -12.17 11.44 0.61
C CYS A 131 -12.91 12.75 0.91
#